data_AF-A0A920GPT8-F1
#
_entry.id   AF-A0A920GPT8-F1
#
_cell.length_a   1.000
_cell.length_b   1.000
_cell.length_c   1.000
_cell.angle_alpha   90.00
_cell.angle_beta   90.00
_cell.angle_gamma   90.00
#
_symmetry.space_group_name_H-M   'P 1'
#
loop_
_entity.id
_entity.type
_entity.pdbx_description
1 polymer ?
#
loop_
_entity_poly.entity_id
_entity_poly.type
_entity_poly.pdbx_seq_one_letter_code
_entity_poly.pdbx_strand_id
1 'polypeptide(L)'
;MINADRIIASLIMISALYFMWHAVSLPIGWNGLEGGPGGGAFPFWLSLVMLLCAAGVFWRSTSGSKFQRFAFDMSMVKPIFLVSVGLVFTVFLTSMIGAHLAVFLFLFWYLRFVGKHSLKLSVAISVLTPIIMFFFLKSR
;
A
#
# COMPACT_ATOMS: atom_id res chain seq x y z
N MET A 1 -9.67 18.11 -19.62
CA MET A 1 -9.39 17.05 -18.63
C MET A 1 -7.99 17.16 -18.01
N ILE A 2 -6.97 17.69 -18.71
CA ILE A 2 -5.60 17.94 -18.19
C ILE A 2 -5.56 18.68 -16.83
N ASN A 3 -6.50 19.60 -16.58
CA ASN A 3 -6.53 20.35 -15.32
C ASN A 3 -6.88 19.47 -14.10
N ALA A 4 -7.76 18.47 -14.25
CA ALA A 4 -8.18 17.62 -13.14
C ALA A 4 -7.03 16.73 -12.66
N ASP A 5 -6.25 16.16 -13.59
CA ASP A 5 -5.09 15.33 -13.26
C ASP A 5 -4.03 16.12 -12.49
N ARG A 6 -3.82 17.40 -12.86
CA ARG A 6 -2.89 18.30 -12.15
C ARG A 6 -3.38 18.60 -10.75
N ILE A 7 -4.67 18.92 -10.59
CA ILE A 7 -5.27 19.20 -9.27
C ILE A 7 -5.16 17.97 -8.36
N ILE A 8 -5.51 16.78 -8.86
CA ILE A 8 -5.45 15.54 -8.10
C ILE A 8 -4.00 15.19 -7.74
N ALA A 9 -3.06 15.27 -8.70
CA ALA A 9 -1.65 15.02 -8.44
C ALA A 9 -1.07 16.00 -7.40
N SER A 10 -1.41 17.29 -7.50
CA SER A 10 -1.01 18.30 -6.51
C SER A 10 -1.57 18.00 -5.13
N LEU A 11 -2.85 17.61 -5.04
CA LEU A 11 -3.47 17.22 -3.76
C LEU A 11 -2.73 16.02 -3.13
N ILE A 12 -2.45 14.98 -3.92
CA ILE A 12 -1.72 13.80 -3.47
C ILE A 12 -0.30 14.15 -3.01
N MET A 13 0.40 15.04 -3.73
CA MET A 13 1.73 15.52 -3.33
C MET A 13 1.69 16.24 -1.98
N ILE A 14 0.70 17.11 -1.75
CA ILE A 14 0.52 17.81 -0.47
C ILE A 14 0.22 16.79 0.64
N SER A 15 -0.66 15.82 0.40
CA SER A 15 -0.96 14.76 1.37
C SER A 15 0.28 13.91 1.69
N ALA A 16 1.09 13.56 0.68
CA ALA A 16 2.32 12.82 0.88
C ALA A 16 3.32 13.59 1.76
N LEU A 17 3.51 14.90 1.51
CA LEU A 17 4.35 15.75 2.35
C LEU A 17 3.84 15.83 3.79
N TYR A 18 2.53 15.95 3.97
CA TYR A 18 1.91 15.95 5.30
C TYR A 18 2.20 14.65 6.07
N PHE A 19 2.07 13.50 5.41
CA PHE A 19 2.39 12.21 6.03
C PHE A 19 3.88 12.06 6.32
N MET A 20 4.78 12.53 5.44
CA MET A 20 6.21 12.55 5.71
C MET A 20 6.53 13.41 6.93
N TRP A 21 5.92 14.59 7.05
CA TRP A 21 6.11 15.46 8.22
C TRP A 21 5.74 14.75 9.52
N HIS A 22 4.58 14.10 9.56
CA HIS A 22 4.15 13.33 10.74
C HIS A 22 5.02 12.10 11.00
N ALA A 23 5.51 11.44 9.95
CA ALA A 23 6.35 10.27 10.07
C ALA A 23 7.75 10.61 10.63
N VAL A 24 8.27 11.80 10.37
CA VAL A 24 9.54 12.30 10.95
C VAL A 24 9.45 12.51 12.47
N SER A 25 8.25 12.76 12.99
CA SER A 25 8.01 12.84 14.44
C SER A 25 8.20 11.50 15.15
N LEU A 26 8.19 10.38 14.42
CA LEU A 26 8.47 9.05 14.93
C LEU A 26 9.87 8.60 14.48
N PRO A 27 10.53 7.68 15.22
CA PRO A 27 11.79 7.11 14.78
C PRO A 27 11.62 6.45 13.40
N ILE A 28 12.34 6.98 12.40
CA ILE A 28 12.34 6.50 11.01
C ILE A 28 13.44 5.44 10.81
N GLY A 29 14.47 5.46 11.66
CA GLY A 29 15.61 4.57 11.62
C GLY A 29 15.33 3.20 12.22
N TRP A 30 16.30 2.29 12.07
CA TRP A 30 16.25 0.98 12.72
C TRP A 30 16.38 1.12 14.23
N ASN A 31 15.38 0.65 14.99
CA ASN A 31 15.39 0.72 16.44
C ASN A 31 16.13 -0.50 17.00
N GLY A 32 17.32 -0.27 17.56
CA GLY A 32 18.18 -1.35 18.09
C GLY A 32 17.63 -2.07 19.32
N LEU A 33 16.66 -1.45 20.02
CA LEU A 33 16.04 -2.00 21.23
C LEU A 33 14.90 -2.98 20.94
N GLU A 34 14.15 -2.77 19.85
CA GLU A 34 13.00 -3.59 19.46
C GLU A 34 13.31 -4.52 18.27
N GLY A 35 14.52 -4.43 17.70
CA GLY A 35 14.96 -5.30 16.61
C GLY A 35 14.26 -5.05 15.27
N GLY A 36 13.72 -3.85 15.05
CA GLY A 36 12.93 -3.54 13.86
C GLY A 36 12.96 -2.06 13.45
N PRO A 37 12.45 -1.73 12.25
CA PRO A 37 12.33 -0.35 11.80
C PRO A 37 11.36 0.42 12.71
N GLY A 38 11.72 1.63 13.12
CA GLY A 38 10.87 2.45 13.97
C GLY A 38 9.51 2.76 13.33
N GLY A 39 8.52 3.10 14.16
CA GLY A 39 7.13 3.28 13.70
C GLY A 39 6.93 4.32 12.60
N GLY A 40 7.86 5.27 12.45
CA GLY A 40 7.86 6.29 11.39
C GLY A 40 8.45 5.84 10.06
N ALA A 41 9.21 4.73 10.04
CA ALA A 41 9.94 4.27 8.87
C ALA A 41 9.01 3.95 7.69
N PHE A 42 8.03 3.09 7.94
CA PHE A 42 7.08 2.64 6.93
C PHE A 42 6.26 3.79 6.31
N PRO A 43 5.56 4.64 7.10
CA PRO A 43 4.78 5.74 6.54
C PRO A 43 5.65 6.78 5.81
N PHE A 44 6.89 7.00 6.24
CA PHE A 44 7.81 7.92 5.56
C PHE A 44 8.18 7.43 4.15
N TRP A 45 8.70 6.20 4.04
CA TRP A 45 9.11 5.64 2.74
C TRP A 45 7.93 5.45 1.78
N LEU A 46 6.77 5.04 2.30
CA LEU A 46 5.54 4.91 1.50
C LEU A 46 5.13 6.28 0.92
N SER A 47 5.15 7.32 1.75
CA SER A 47 4.79 8.67 1.32
C SER A 47 5.81 9.25 0.34
N LEU A 48 7.09 8.94 0.49
CA LEU A 48 8.13 9.33 -0.47
C LEU A 48 7.87 8.74 -1.86
N VAL A 49 7.58 7.44 -1.95
CA VAL A 49 7.25 6.78 -3.24
C VAL A 49 5.98 7.38 -3.83
N MET A 50 4.96 7.63 -3.00
CA MET A 50 3.73 8.29 -3.44
C MET A 50 4.00 9.68 -4.00
N LEU A 51 4.86 10.47 -3.35
CA LEU A 51 5.28 11.80 -3.81
C LEU A 51 6.01 11.73 -5.15
N LEU A 52 6.96 10.81 -5.31
CA LEU A 52 7.69 10.62 -6.57
C LEU A 52 6.76 10.24 -7.72
N CYS A 53 5.81 9.34 -7.47
CA CYS A 53 4.84 8.91 -8.47
C CYS A 53 3.89 10.07 -8.87
N ALA A 54 3.37 10.80 -7.89
CA ALA A 54 2.52 11.97 -8.13
C ALA A 54 3.25 13.10 -8.85
N ALA A 55 4.53 13.35 -8.52
CA ALA A 55 5.37 14.30 -9.23
C ALA A 55 5.59 13.87 -10.70
N GLY A 56 5.77 12.57 -10.95
CA GLY A 56 5.84 12.01 -12.30
C GLY A 56 4.56 12.24 -13.10
N VAL A 57 3.39 12.04 -12.49
CA VAL A 57 2.08 12.32 -13.11
C VAL A 57 1.92 13.83 -13.39
N PHE A 58 2.31 14.68 -12.44
CA PHE A 58 2.24 16.13 -12.60
C PHE A 58 3.11 16.62 -13.75
N TRP A 59 4.37 16.17 -13.82
CA TRP A 59 5.32 16.47 -14.90
C TRP A 59 4.79 15.97 -16.25
N ARG A 60 4.27 14.74 -16.28
CA ARG A 60 3.74 14.14 -17.51
C ARG A 60 2.52 14.89 -18.04
N SER A 61 1.65 15.35 -17.13
CA SER A 61 0.49 16.18 -17.46
C SER A 61 0.90 17.56 -18.01
N THR A 62 2.02 18.12 -17.53
CA THR A 62 2.57 19.39 -18.06
C THR A 62 3.28 19.23 -19.40
N SER A 63 3.93 18.09 -19.63
CA SER A 63 4.73 17.84 -20.84
C SER A 63 3.89 17.44 -22.07
N GLY A 64 2.55 17.44 -21.99
CA GLY A 64 1.64 17.22 -23.13
C GLY A 64 1.64 15.80 -23.72
N SER A 65 2.22 14.81 -23.03
CA SER A 65 2.33 13.45 -23.57
C SER A 65 0.94 12.82 -23.72
N LYS A 66 0.53 12.52 -24.96
CA LYS A 66 -0.73 11.84 -25.29
C LYS A 66 -0.60 10.34 -25.00
N PHE A 67 -0.56 9.93 -23.74
CA PHE A 67 -0.76 8.52 -23.40
C PHE A 67 -2.17 8.33 -22.85
N GLN A 68 -2.74 7.15 -23.17
CA GLN A 68 -4.10 6.70 -22.91
C GLN A 68 -4.74 7.43 -21.71
N ARG A 69 -5.86 8.12 -21.96
CA ARG A 69 -6.78 8.60 -20.93
C ARG A 69 -6.99 7.43 -19.97
N PHE A 70 -6.40 7.52 -18.78
CA PHE A 70 -6.76 6.67 -17.66
C PHE A 70 -8.15 7.15 -17.23
N ALA A 71 -9.16 6.77 -18.02
CA ALA A 71 -10.53 7.06 -17.70
C ALA A 71 -10.86 6.18 -16.50
N PHE A 72 -11.17 6.80 -15.37
CA PHE A 72 -11.85 6.12 -14.27
C PHE A 72 -13.15 5.55 -14.84
N ASP A 73 -13.10 4.27 -15.20
CA ASP A 73 -14.27 3.54 -15.64
C ASP A 73 -15.04 3.08 -14.39
N MET A 74 -16.36 3.07 -14.47
CA MET A 74 -17.23 2.53 -13.42
C MET A 74 -16.89 1.06 -13.09
N SER A 75 -16.26 0.35 -14.03
CA SER A 75 -15.70 -0.99 -13.83
C SER A 75 -14.58 -1.05 -12.77
N MET A 76 -13.82 0.04 -12.55
CA MET A 76 -12.74 0.12 -11.55
C MET A 76 -13.23 0.45 -10.13
N VAL A 77 -14.44 0.98 -9.99
CA VAL A 77 -14.96 1.36 -8.65
C VAL A 77 -15.18 0.13 -7.78
N LYS A 78 -15.69 -0.97 -8.35
CA LYS A 78 -15.90 -2.24 -7.64
C LYS A 78 -14.63 -2.80 -6.98
N PRO A 79 -13.50 -2.97 -7.70
CA PRO A 79 -12.27 -3.46 -7.08
C PRO A 79 -11.71 -2.48 -6.05
N ILE A 80 -11.73 -1.17 -6.31
CA ILE A 80 -11.24 -0.16 -5.33
C ILE A 80 -12.03 -0.25 -4.02
N PHE A 81 -13.36 -0.39 -4.11
CA PHE A 81 -14.22 -0.53 -2.94
C PHE A 81 -13.95 -1.84 -2.18
N LEU A 82 -13.84 -2.97 -2.88
CA LEU A 82 -13.52 -4.26 -2.26
C LEU A 82 -12.19 -4.21 -1.50
N VAL A 83 -11.16 -3.61 -2.12
CA VAL A 83 -9.82 -3.51 -1.51
C VAL A 83 -9.83 -2.58 -0.31
N SER A 84 -10.53 -1.44 -0.39
CA SER A 84 -10.66 -0.52 0.75
C SER A 84 -11.32 -1.19 1.95
N VAL A 85 -12.43 -1.91 1.72
CA VAL A 85 -13.12 -2.64 2.79
C VAL A 85 -12.22 -3.75 3.36
N GLY A 86 -11.52 -4.50 2.51
CA GLY A 86 -10.57 -5.53 2.94
C GLY A 86 -9.43 -4.98 3.80
N LEU A 87 -8.89 -3.81 3.45
CA LEU A 87 -7.85 -3.13 4.24
C LEU A 87 -8.36 -2.73 5.63
N VAL A 88 -9.53 -2.10 5.71
CA VAL A 88 -10.15 -1.72 7.00
C VAL A 88 -10.37 -2.95 7.87
N PHE A 89 -10.88 -4.04 7.29
CA PHE A 89 -11.09 -5.28 8.00
C PHE A 89 -9.77 -5.91 8.48
N THR A 90 -8.70 -5.78 7.70
CA THR A 90 -7.37 -6.30 8.07
C THR A 90 -6.74 -5.52 9.21
N VAL A 91 -6.88 -4.19 9.22
CA VAL A 91 -6.43 -3.36 10.34
C VAL A 91 -7.19 -3.74 11.61
N PHE A 92 -8.49 -3.97 11.50
CA PHE A 92 -9.32 -4.45 12.61
C PHE A 92 -8.86 -5.84 13.10
N LEU A 93 -8.63 -6.80 12.19
CA LEU A 93 -8.12 -8.14 12.52
C LEU A 93 -6.72 -8.12 13.13
N THR A 94 -5.88 -7.18 12.71
CA THR A 94 -4.53 -7.01 13.25
C THR A 94 -4.56 -6.73 14.75
N SER A 95 -5.55 -5.95 15.21
CA SER A 95 -5.74 -5.68 16.64
C SER A 95 -6.25 -6.87 17.44
N MET A 96 -6.92 -7.84 16.80
CA MET A 96 -7.51 -9.00 17.47
C MET A 96 -6.57 -10.21 17.50
N ILE A 97 -5.95 -10.53 16.36
CA ILE A 97 -5.26 -11.82 16.13
C ILE A 97 -3.77 -11.63 15.78
N GLY A 98 -3.29 -10.39 15.77
CA GLY A 98 -1.92 -10.03 15.44
C GLY A 98 -1.66 -9.87 13.94
N ALA A 99 -0.68 -9.02 13.60
CA ALA A 99 -0.40 -8.59 12.22
C ALA A 99 -0.05 -9.76 11.27
N HIS A 100 0.67 -10.76 11.76
CA HIS A 100 1.13 -11.90 10.95
C HIS A 100 -0.03 -12.73 10.40
N LEU A 101 -1.03 -13.00 11.25
CA LEU A 101 -2.20 -13.78 10.86
C LEU A 101 -3.20 -12.92 10.07
N ALA A 102 -3.33 -11.63 10.42
CA ALA A 102 -4.19 -10.71 9.69
C ALA A 102 -3.74 -10.52 8.24
N VAL A 103 -2.43 -10.34 8.00
CA VAL A 103 -1.86 -10.22 6.66
C VAL A 103 -2.04 -11.52 5.87
N PHE A 104 -1.90 -12.69 6.51
CA PHE A 104 -2.19 -13.98 5.88
C PHE A 104 -3.64 -14.08 5.38
N LEU A 105 -4.62 -13.77 6.23
CA LEU A 105 -6.03 -13.79 5.85
C LEU A 105 -6.35 -12.76 4.75
N PHE A 106 -5.78 -11.56 4.85
CA PHE A 106 -5.98 -10.52 3.86
C PHE A 106 -5.45 -10.93 2.48
N LEU A 107 -4.24 -11.47 2.42
CA LEU A 107 -3.62 -11.88 1.15
C LEU A 107 -4.45 -12.99 0.48
N PHE A 108 -4.89 -13.98 1.26
CA PHE A 108 -5.77 -15.04 0.80
C PHE A 108 -7.09 -14.50 0.24
N TRP A 109 -7.75 -13.60 0.98
CA TRP A 109 -9.02 -13.00 0.58
C TRP A 109 -8.86 -12.11 -0.67
N TYR A 110 -7.83 -11.26 -0.70
CA TYR A 110 -7.52 -10.37 -1.82
C TYR A 110 -7.27 -11.15 -3.11
N LEU A 111 -6.39 -12.16 -3.07
CA LEU A 111 -6.06 -12.96 -4.24
C LEU A 111 -7.27 -13.77 -4.74
N ARG A 112 -8.14 -14.22 -3.82
CA ARG A 112 -9.34 -15.00 -4.15
C ARG A 112 -10.46 -14.16 -4.76
N PHE A 113 -10.78 -13.02 -4.17
CA PHE A 113 -11.94 -12.21 -4.57
C PHE A 113 -11.60 -11.13 -5.61
N VAL A 114 -10.41 -10.52 -5.53
CA VAL A 114 -10.00 -9.42 -6.43
C VAL A 114 -9.16 -9.94 -7.58
N GLY A 115 -8.22 -10.87 -7.33
CA GLY A 115 -7.28 -11.36 -8.34
C GLY A 115 -7.87 -12.34 -9.36
N LYS A 116 -8.98 -13.03 -9.05
CA LYS A 116 -9.52 -14.16 -9.85
C LYS A 116 -8.48 -15.22 -10.26
N HIS A 117 -7.35 -15.29 -9.55
CA HIS A 117 -6.29 -16.26 -9.83
C HIS A 117 -6.69 -17.66 -9.32
N SER A 118 -6.12 -18.69 -9.95
CA SER A 118 -6.29 -20.10 -9.57
C SER A 118 -6.02 -20.31 -8.08
N LEU A 119 -6.96 -20.97 -7.39
CA LEU A 119 -6.92 -21.30 -5.94
C LEU A 119 -5.56 -21.83 -5.48
N LYS A 120 -4.88 -22.59 -6.34
CA LYS A 120 -3.60 -23.22 -6.01
C LYS A 120 -2.47 -22.20 -5.83
N LEU A 121 -2.42 -21.14 -6.64
CA LEU A 121 -1.39 -20.10 -6.54
C LEU A 121 -1.65 -19.16 -5.37
N SER A 122 -2.91 -18.80 -5.13
CA SER A 122 -3.28 -17.94 -4.02
C SER A 122 -3.03 -18.59 -2.67
N VAL A 123 -3.34 -19.88 -2.51
CA VAL A 123 -3.04 -20.65 -1.29
C VAL A 123 -1.52 -20.79 -1.12
N ALA A 124 -0.79 -21.16 -2.19
CA ALA A 124 0.65 -21.37 -2.10
C ALA A 124 1.39 -20.10 -1.66
N ILE A 125 1.14 -18.96 -2.31
CA ILE A 125 1.82 -17.71 -1.96
C ILE A 125 1.39 -17.23 -0.57
N SER A 126 0.08 -17.28 -0.28
CA SER A 126 -0.42 -16.85 1.01
C SER A 126 0.17 -17.67 2.15
N VAL A 127 0.35 -18.99 2.01
CA VAL A 127 0.88 -19.86 3.08
C VAL A 127 2.39 -19.78 3.18
N LEU A 128 3.09 -19.72 2.04
CA LEU A 128 4.54 -19.75 2.01
C LEU A 128 5.15 -18.45 2.56
N THR A 129 4.55 -17.30 2.29
CA THR A 129 5.05 -16.00 2.76
C THR A 129 5.15 -15.88 4.29
N PRO A 130 4.09 -16.10 5.10
CA PRO A 130 4.18 -16.00 6.56
C PRO A 130 4.99 -17.13 7.18
N ILE A 131 5.05 -18.33 6.58
CA ILE A 131 5.91 -19.41 7.06
C ILE A 131 7.38 -19.04 6.92
N ILE A 132 7.78 -18.54 5.75
CA ILE A 132 9.16 -18.07 5.52
C ILE A 132 9.47 -16.90 6.45
N MET A 133 8.55 -15.94 6.59
CA MET A 133 8.75 -14.78 7.46
C MET A 133 8.88 -15.18 8.93
N PHE A 134 8.06 -16.12 9.40
CA PHE A 134 8.11 -16.65 10.76
C PHE A 134 9.44 -17.36 11.03
N PHE A 135 9.90 -18.22 10.11
CA PHE A 135 11.20 -18.88 10.26
C PHE A 135 12.38 -17.89 10.22
N PHE A 136 12.31 -16.86 9.38
CA PHE A 136 13.35 -15.86 9.28
C PHE A 136 13.45 -14.95 10.52
N LEU A 137 12.30 -14.60 11.12
CA LEU A 137 12.23 -13.78 12.34
C LEU A 137 12.48 -14.58 13.62
N LYS A 138 12.16 -15.87 13.66
CA LYS A 138 12.40 -16.78 14.80
C LYS A 138 13.86 -17.24 14.90
N SER A 139 14.60 -17.23 13.80
CA SER A 139 15.99 -17.71 13.73
C SER A 139 17.04 -16.64 14.12
N ARG A 140 16.61 -15.48 14.64
CA ARG A 140 17.48 -14.41 15.15
C ARG A 140 17.10 -14.08 16.58
#